data_AF-A0A506U0J4-F1
#
_entry.id   AF-A0A506U0J4-F1
#
_cell.length_a   1.000
_cell.length_b   1.000
_cell.length_c   1.000
_cell.angle_alpha   90.00
_cell.angle_beta   90.00
_cell.angle_gamma   90.00
#
_symmetry.space_group_name_H-M   'P 1'
#
loop_
_entity.id
_entity.type
_entity.pdbx_description
1 polymer ?
#
loop_
_entity_poly.entity_id
_entity_poly.type
_entity_poly.pdbx_seq_one_letter_code
_entity_poly.pdbx_strand_id
1 'polypeptide(L)'
;MAALLSFLVKIGAGGILDKAVALLESRAAAATDQKKIEADLTAEYLKQVIEETRTLADLNAKKLAVPWFWIFAALFLVPLAIWWAAICLYNMLWCPDCVYAQTWTIAAFPAPLDQWAGNMIQWVFYIGSGVAGLRAILK
;
A
#
# COMPACT_ATOMS: atom_id res chain seq x y z
N MET A 1 11.54 12.70 -9.40
CA MET A 1 10.88 11.80 -8.41
C MET A 1 10.39 12.51 -7.16
N ALA A 2 11.16 13.42 -6.53
CA ALA A 2 10.73 14.13 -5.33
C ALA A 2 9.47 15.02 -5.52
N ALA A 3 9.31 15.64 -6.70
CA ALA A 3 8.16 16.52 -7.00
C ALA A 3 6.83 15.76 -7.15
N LEU A 4 6.87 14.52 -7.66
CA LEU A 4 5.68 13.68 -7.83
C LEU A 4 5.22 13.12 -6.49
N LEU A 5 6.16 12.70 -5.63
CA LEU A 5 5.89 12.27 -4.25
C LEU A 5 5.31 13.41 -3.41
N SER A 6 5.87 14.61 -3.50
CA SER A 6 5.35 15.78 -2.77
C SER A 6 4.02 16.29 -3.33
N PHE A 7 3.75 16.12 -4.62
CA PHE A 7 2.43 16.35 -5.22
C PHE A 7 1.39 15.32 -4.75
N LEU A 8 1.73 14.04 -4.71
CA LEU A 8 0.87 12.96 -4.20
C LEU A 8 0.60 13.08 -2.70
N VAL A 9 1.59 13.50 -1.90
CA VAL A 9 1.42 13.78 -0.47
C VAL A 9 0.53 15.01 -0.25
N LYS A 10 0.68 16.07 -1.06
CA LYS A 10 -0.18 17.27 -0.99
C LYS A 10 -1.63 16.99 -1.36
N ILE A 11 -1.87 16.10 -2.34
CA ILE A 11 -3.23 15.74 -2.77
C ILE A 11 -3.85 14.68 -1.86
N GLY A 12 -3.05 13.74 -1.32
CA GLY A 12 -3.57 12.56 -0.64
C GLY A 12 -3.68 12.65 0.89
N ALA A 13 -2.83 13.43 1.58
CA ALA A 13 -2.64 13.22 3.02
C ALA A 13 -2.80 14.47 3.92
N GLY A 14 -2.54 15.68 3.42
CA GLY A 14 -2.58 16.88 4.28
C GLY A 14 -3.90 17.64 4.20
N GLY A 15 -4.13 18.30 3.06
CA GLY A 15 -5.17 19.33 2.98
C GLY A 15 -6.62 18.83 2.93
N ILE A 16 -6.86 17.58 2.53
CA ILE A 16 -8.22 17.01 2.49
C ILE A 16 -8.59 16.43 3.85
N LEU A 17 -7.64 15.81 4.55
CA LEU A 17 -7.84 15.27 5.89
C LEU A 17 -8.08 16.39 6.90
N ASP A 18 -7.28 17.46 6.88
CA ASP A 18 -7.49 18.62 7.76
C ASP A 18 -8.86 19.28 7.52
N LYS A 19 -9.30 19.35 6.26
CA LYS A 19 -10.62 19.87 5.90
C LYS A 19 -11.75 18.93 6.29
N ALA A 20 -11.56 17.62 6.19
CA ALA A 20 -12.55 16.63 6.60
C ALA A 20 -12.71 16.63 8.13
N VAL A 21 -11.61 16.76 8.87
CA VAL A 21 -11.61 16.93 10.33
C VAL A 21 -12.32 18.23 10.72
N ALA A 22 -11.99 19.37 10.10
CA ALA A 22 -12.67 20.64 10.37
C ALA A 22 -14.18 20.61 10.00
N LEU A 23 -14.56 19.86 8.95
CA LEU A 23 -15.96 19.67 8.58
C LEU A 23 -16.70 18.79 9.60
N LEU A 24 -16.04 17.76 10.12
CA LEU A 24 -16.58 16.91 11.18
C LEU A 24 -16.73 17.68 12.49
N GLU A 25 -15.74 18.49 12.88
CA GLU A 25 -15.82 19.37 14.05
C GLU A 25 -16.97 20.38 13.93
N SER A 26 -17.16 20.99 12.76
CA SER A 26 -18.28 21.92 12.54
C SER A 26 -19.65 21.23 12.51
N ARG A 27 -19.73 19.97 12.05
CA ARG A 27 -20.94 19.14 12.15
C ARG A 27 -21.22 18.69 13.59
N ALA A 28 -20.19 18.34 14.35
CA ALA A 28 -20.29 17.95 15.75
C ALA A 28 -20.72 19.13 16.64
N ALA A 29 -20.26 20.35 16.32
CA ALA A 29 -20.71 21.57 16.99
C ALA A 29 -22.19 21.91 16.70
N ALA A 30 -22.75 21.43 15.60
CA ALA A 30 -24.13 21.68 15.18
C ALA A 30 -25.11 20.52 15.49
N ALA A 31 -24.62 19.40 16.04
CA ALA A 31 -25.41 18.18 16.25
C ALA A 31 -25.64 17.87 17.73
N THR A 32 -26.82 17.31 18.04
CA THR A 32 -27.27 16.84 19.35
C THR A 32 -26.21 15.98 20.05
N ASP A 33 -26.09 16.07 21.39
CA ASP A 33 -25.01 15.50 22.23
C ASP A 33 -24.55 14.07 21.87
N GLN A 34 -25.45 13.18 21.43
CA GLN A 34 -25.09 11.84 20.94
C GLN A 34 -24.12 11.85 19.75
N LYS A 35 -24.36 12.70 18.73
CA LYS A 35 -23.51 12.79 17.54
C LYS A 35 -22.16 13.42 17.84
N LYS A 36 -22.09 14.27 18.87
CA LYS A 36 -20.84 14.83 19.37
C LYS A 36 -19.99 13.75 20.04
N ILE A 37 -20.60 12.90 20.88
CA ILE A 37 -19.91 11.77 21.51
C ILE A 37 -19.37 10.79 20.46
N GLU A 38 -20.16 10.45 19.43
CA GLU A 38 -19.70 9.60 18.32
C GLU A 38 -18.54 10.21 17.54
N ALA A 39 -18.60 11.52 17.27
CA ALA A 39 -17.52 12.25 16.59
C ALA A 39 -16.24 12.28 17.43
N ASP A 40 -16.34 12.51 18.74
CA ASP A 40 -15.20 12.52 19.66
C ASP A 40 -14.55 11.14 19.78
N LEU A 41 -15.35 10.06 19.88
CA LEU A 41 -14.83 8.69 19.88
C LEU A 41 -14.14 8.33 18.55
N THR A 42 -14.69 8.77 17.43
CA THR A 42 -14.10 8.57 16.10
C THR A 42 -12.78 9.33 15.97
N ALA A 43 -12.72 10.56 16.46
CA ALA A 43 -11.51 11.37 16.46
C ALA A 43 -10.41 10.74 17.32
N GLU A 44 -10.74 10.20 18.48
CA GLU A 44 -9.77 9.55 19.37
C GLU A 44 -9.24 8.24 18.78
N TYR A 45 -10.11 7.42 18.18
CA TYR A 45 -9.70 6.23 17.44
C TYR A 45 -8.78 6.58 16.26
N LEU A 46 -9.10 7.64 15.50
CA LEU A 46 -8.26 8.10 14.39
C LEU A 46 -6.88 8.53 14.86
N LYS A 47 -6.77 9.25 15.99
CA LYS A 47 -5.47 9.63 16.56
C LYS A 47 -4.62 8.40 16.88
N GLN A 48 -5.22 7.38 17.49
CA GLN A 48 -4.52 6.13 17.82
C GLN A 48 -4.00 5.42 16.56
N VAL A 49 -4.84 5.29 15.52
CA VAL A 49 -4.45 4.67 14.25
C VAL A 49 -3.34 5.46 13.56
N ILE A 50 -3.39 6.79 13.60
CA ILE A 50 -2.37 7.66 13.02
C ILE A 50 -1.04 7.51 13.76
N GLU A 51 -1.06 7.46 15.08
CA GLU A 51 0.15 7.31 15.90
C GLU A 51 0.81 5.94 15.68
N GLU A 52 0.02 4.87 15.62
CA GLU A 52 0.50 3.53 15.28
C GLU A 52 1.10 3.50 13.87
N THR A 53 0.39 4.05 12.87
CA THR A 53 0.87 4.13 11.49
C THR A 53 2.16 4.93 11.38
N ARG A 54 2.29 6.03 12.12
CA ARG A 54 3.51 6.85 12.14
C ARG A 54 4.70 6.07 12.70
N THR A 55 4.49 5.33 13.78
CA THR A 55 5.51 4.48 14.38
C THR A 55 5.94 3.37 13.42
N LEU A 56 4.99 2.67 12.80
CA LEU A 56 5.27 1.63 11.82
C LEU A 56 5.97 2.18 10.57
N ALA A 57 5.60 3.37 10.10
CA ALA A 57 6.24 4.02 8.97
C ALA A 57 7.70 4.39 9.27
N ASP A 58 8.00 4.89 10.48
CA ASP A 58 9.37 5.17 10.92
C ASP A 58 10.22 3.89 11.01
N LEU A 59 9.66 2.83 11.60
CA LEU A 59 10.32 1.51 11.65
C LEU A 59 10.56 0.95 10.25
N ASN A 60 9.59 1.08 9.34
CA ASN A 60 9.75 0.64 7.97
C ASN A 60 10.83 1.44 7.24
N ALA A 61 10.87 2.77 7.41
CA ALA A 61 11.93 3.61 6.84
C ALA A 61 13.31 3.20 7.33
N LYS A 62 13.45 2.93 8.64
CA LYS A 62 14.70 2.43 9.24
C LYS A 62 15.09 1.05 8.70
N LYS A 63 14.13 0.12 8.56
CA LYS A 63 14.34 -1.20 7.92
C LYS A 63 14.89 -1.06 6.50
N LEU A 64 14.26 -0.21 5.68
CA LEU A 64 14.65 0.03 4.30
C LEU A 64 15.99 0.78 4.17
N ALA A 65 16.48 1.44 5.22
CA ALA A 65 17.79 2.08 5.21
C ALA A 65 18.97 1.10 5.40
N VAL A 66 18.70 -0.12 5.88
CA VAL A 66 19.76 -1.12 6.14
C VAL A 66 20.17 -1.81 4.84
N PRO A 67 21.45 -1.76 4.42
CA PRO A 67 21.88 -2.42 3.18
C PRO A 67 21.68 -3.94 3.19
N TRP A 68 21.89 -4.59 4.33
CA TRP A 68 21.68 -6.04 4.46
C TRP A 68 20.22 -6.45 4.24
N PHE A 69 19.26 -5.60 4.62
CA PHE A 69 17.85 -5.87 4.33
C PHE A 69 17.63 -6.05 2.83
N TRP A 70 18.22 -5.18 2.00
CA TRP A 70 18.08 -5.26 0.55
C TRP A 70 18.74 -6.48 -0.06
N ILE A 71 19.83 -6.97 0.53
CA ILE A 71 20.49 -8.18 0.05
C ILE A 71 19.62 -9.42 0.32
N PHE A 72 19.05 -9.53 1.53
CA PHE A 72 18.10 -10.60 1.83
C PHE A 72 16.80 -10.46 1.02
N ALA A 73 16.27 -9.25 0.85
CA ALA A 73 15.09 -9.02 0.04
C ALA A 73 15.35 -9.36 -1.43
N ALA A 74 16.50 -9.00 -1.98
CA ALA A 74 16.88 -9.27 -3.36
C ALA A 74 16.95 -10.77 -3.66
N LEU A 75 17.35 -11.62 -2.70
CA LEU A 75 17.39 -13.07 -2.87
C LEU A 75 16.04 -13.66 -3.31
N PHE A 76 14.93 -13.04 -2.90
CA PHE A 76 13.59 -13.46 -3.25
C PHE A 76 12.97 -12.59 -4.35
N LEU A 77 13.14 -11.26 -4.27
CA LEU A 77 12.53 -10.31 -5.21
C LEU A 77 13.16 -10.35 -6.60
N VAL A 78 14.48 -10.57 -6.71
CA VAL A 78 15.17 -10.57 -8.02
C VAL A 78 14.73 -11.76 -8.88
N PRO A 79 14.75 -13.02 -8.39
CA PRO A 79 14.23 -14.14 -9.17
C PRO A 79 12.76 -13.96 -9.56
N LEU A 80 11.94 -13.45 -8.64
CA LEU A 80 10.53 -13.17 -8.92
C LEU A 80 10.36 -12.11 -10.01
N ALA A 81 11.13 -11.01 -9.96
CA ALA A 81 11.11 -9.95 -10.96
C ALA A 81 11.58 -10.45 -12.33
N ILE A 82 12.62 -11.29 -12.38
CA ILE A 82 13.11 -11.91 -13.62
C ILE A 82 12.02 -12.80 -14.23
N TRP A 83 11.43 -13.68 -13.44
CA TRP A 83 10.36 -14.56 -13.90
C TRP A 83 9.15 -13.76 -14.40
N TRP A 84 8.70 -12.75 -13.63
CA TRP A 84 7.55 -11.93 -13.99
C TRP A 84 7.80 -11.14 -15.29
N ALA A 85 8.97 -10.53 -15.42
CA ALA A 85 9.38 -9.84 -16.64
C ALA A 85 9.42 -10.79 -17.84
N ALA A 86 9.92 -12.02 -17.65
CA ALA A 86 9.93 -13.04 -18.70
C ALA A 86 8.51 -13.39 -19.15
N ILE A 87 7.56 -13.56 -18.22
CA ILE A 87 6.14 -13.78 -18.56
C ILE A 87 5.54 -12.60 -19.31
N CYS A 88 5.80 -11.36 -18.89
CA CYS A 88 5.31 -10.19 -19.60
C CYS A 88 5.84 -10.14 -21.04
N LEU A 89 7.14 -10.36 -21.23
CA LEU A 89 7.77 -10.40 -22.55
C LEU A 89 7.25 -11.55 -23.41
N TYR A 90 7.08 -12.74 -22.83
CA TYR A 90 6.47 -13.88 -23.50
C TYR A 90 5.07 -13.55 -24.02
N ASN A 91 4.22 -12.97 -23.18
CA ASN A 91 2.86 -12.60 -23.58
C ASN A 91 2.80 -11.49 -24.63
N MET A 92 3.83 -10.65 -24.75
CA MET A 92 3.90 -9.60 -25.78
C MET A 92 4.39 -10.13 -27.12
N LEU A 93 5.32 -11.09 -27.13
CA LEU A 93 6.10 -11.43 -28.33
C LEU A 93 5.99 -12.90 -28.75
N TRP A 94 5.91 -13.84 -27.80
CA TRP A 94 6.07 -15.28 -28.03
C TRP A 94 4.83 -16.13 -27.71
N CYS A 95 3.73 -15.50 -27.29
CA CYS A 95 2.47 -16.20 -27.08
C CYS A 95 1.99 -16.94 -28.35
N PRO A 96 1.12 -17.95 -28.23
CA PRO A 96 0.70 -18.78 -29.37
C PRO A 96 0.16 -17.97 -30.57
N ASP A 97 -0.49 -16.84 -30.28
CA ASP A 97 -1.08 -15.95 -31.28
C ASP A 97 -0.26 -14.64 -31.48
N CYS A 98 1.00 -14.61 -31.01
CA CYS A 98 1.88 -13.44 -31.08
C CYS A 98 2.81 -13.48 -32.31
N VAL A 99 3.51 -12.35 -32.53
CA VAL A 99 4.44 -12.12 -33.66
C VAL A 99 5.47 -13.24 -33.83
N TYR A 100 5.95 -13.82 -32.74
CA TYR A 100 6.92 -14.92 -32.73
C TYR A 100 6.38 -16.15 -32.00
N ALA A 101 5.24 -16.69 -32.44
CA ALA A 101 4.57 -17.82 -31.82
C ALA A 101 5.52 -18.99 -31.47
N GLN A 102 5.43 -19.47 -30.22
CA GLN A 102 6.19 -20.60 -29.70
C GLN A 102 5.25 -21.71 -29.23
N THR A 103 5.72 -22.96 -29.29
CA THR A 103 4.99 -24.14 -28.78
C THR A 103 5.20 -24.38 -27.29
N TRP A 104 6.19 -23.72 -26.69
CA TRP A 104 6.49 -23.80 -25.27
C TRP A 104 5.93 -22.56 -24.55
N THR A 105 5.61 -22.69 -23.27
CA THR A 105 5.18 -21.58 -22.42
C THR A 105 6.14 -21.41 -21.24
N ILE A 106 6.14 -20.22 -20.64
CA ILE A 106 6.82 -20.02 -19.36
C ILE A 106 5.90 -20.57 -18.26
N ALA A 107 6.44 -21.46 -17.44
CA ALA A 107 5.69 -22.10 -16.37
C ALA A 107 5.15 -21.06 -15.37
N ALA A 108 3.86 -21.18 -15.06
CA ALA A 108 3.23 -20.43 -13.98
C ALA A 108 3.77 -20.88 -12.63
N PHE A 109 3.81 -19.98 -11.64
CA PHE A 109 4.01 -20.40 -10.26
C PHE A 109 2.85 -21.30 -9.82
N PRO A 110 3.12 -22.50 -9.27
CA PRO A 110 2.07 -23.35 -8.75
C PRO A 110 1.49 -22.74 -7.47
N ALA A 111 0.20 -22.96 -7.21
CA ALA A 111 -0.39 -22.58 -5.93
C ALA A 111 0.32 -23.31 -4.77
N PRO A 112 0.64 -22.64 -3.63
CA PRO A 112 0.30 -21.25 -3.26
C PRO A 112 1.42 -20.22 -3.54
N LEU A 113 2.47 -20.58 -4.29
CA LEU A 113 3.61 -19.69 -4.55
C LEU A 113 3.21 -18.42 -5.30
N ASP A 114 2.18 -18.52 -6.14
CA ASP A 114 1.55 -17.40 -6.84
C ASP A 114 1.01 -16.32 -5.88
N GLN A 115 0.35 -16.74 -4.81
CA GLN A 115 -0.15 -15.84 -3.77
C GLN A 115 1.00 -15.25 -2.95
N TRP A 116 2.00 -16.07 -2.65
CA TRP A 116 3.16 -15.62 -1.88
C TRP A 116 3.99 -14.58 -2.63
N ALA A 117 4.08 -14.66 -3.96
CA ALA A 117 4.72 -13.64 -4.79
C ALA A 117 4.10 -12.24 -4.57
N GLY A 118 2.77 -12.14 -4.54
CA GLY A 118 2.07 -10.89 -4.23
C GLY A 118 2.32 -10.42 -2.80
N ASN A 119 2.29 -11.35 -1.84
CA ASN A 119 2.52 -11.05 -0.42
C ASN A 119 3.95 -10.57 -0.15
N MET A 120 4.95 -11.07 -0.88
CA MET A 120 6.35 -10.62 -0.75
C MET A 120 6.49 -9.13 -1.04
N ILE A 121 5.82 -8.63 -2.08
CA ILE A 121 5.84 -7.20 -2.43
C ILE A 121 5.11 -6.39 -1.35
N GLN A 122 3.94 -6.85 -0.89
CA GLN A 122 3.19 -6.17 0.17
C GLN A 122 4.00 -6.07 1.46
N TRP A 123 4.70 -7.13 1.85
CA TRP A 123 5.51 -7.18 3.06
C TRP A 123 6.66 -6.15 3.06
N VAL A 124 7.26 -5.88 1.90
CA VAL A 124 8.34 -4.86 1.79
C VAL A 124 7.83 -3.49 2.21
N PHE A 125 6.62 -3.12 1.77
CA PHE A 125 6.03 -1.79 1.94
C PHE A 125 4.98 -1.70 3.05
N TYR A 126 4.77 -2.77 3.81
CA TYR A 126 3.75 -2.79 4.85
C TYR A 126 4.07 -1.77 5.95
N ILE A 127 3.18 -0.79 6.13
CA ILE A 127 3.27 0.28 7.15
C ILE A 127 2.04 0.30 8.07
N GLY A 128 1.41 -0.86 8.26
CA GLY A 128 0.17 -0.99 9.02
C GLY A 128 -1.09 -0.81 8.16
N SER A 129 -2.24 -1.08 8.77
CA SER A 129 -3.56 -1.13 8.15
C SER A 129 -4.19 0.27 7.93
N GLY A 130 -3.41 1.36 7.90
CA GLY A 130 -3.93 2.73 7.87
C GLY A 130 -4.99 2.98 6.79
N VAL A 131 -4.88 2.36 5.62
CA VAL A 131 -5.88 2.43 4.54
C VAL A 131 -7.15 1.60 4.84
N ALA A 132 -7.01 0.48 5.55
CA ALA A 132 -8.14 -0.33 6.00
C ALA A 132 -8.90 0.33 7.17
N GLY A 133 -8.19 1.00 8.09
CA GLY A 133 -8.80 1.84 9.12
C GLY A 133 -9.57 3.01 8.51
N LEU A 134 -9.01 3.69 7.51
CA LEU A 134 -9.70 4.76 6.77
C LEU A 134 -10.93 4.22 6.01
N ARG A 135 -10.82 3.06 5.36
CA ARG A 135 -11.94 2.43 4.62
C ARG A 135 -13.06 1.92 5.51
N ALA A 136 -12.76 1.50 6.75
CA ALA A 136 -13.77 1.05 7.70
C ALA A 136 -14.63 2.20 8.23
N ILE A 137 -14.09 3.42 8.25
CA ILE A 137 -14.78 4.63 8.73
C ILE A 137 -15.51 5.36 7.59
N LEU A 138 -15.02 5.26 6.35
CA LEU A 138 -15.65 5.87 5.16
C LEU A 138 -16.83 5.05 4.59
N LYS A 139 -17.16 3.90 5.18
CA LYS A 139 -18.34 3.08 4.86
C LYS A 139 -19.49 3.44 5.80
#